data_AF-A0A969KPS7-F1
#
_entry.id   AF-A0A969KPS7-F1
#
_cell.length_a   1.000
_cell.length_b   1.000
_cell.length_c   1.000
_cell.angle_alpha   90.00
_cell.angle_beta   90.00
_cell.angle_gamma   90.00
#
_symmetry.space_group_name_H-M   'P 1'
#
loop_
_entity.id
_entity.type
_entity.pdbx_description
1 polymer ?
#
loop_
_entity_poly.entity_id
_entity_poly.type
_entity_poly.pdbx_seq_one_letter_code
_entity_poly.pdbx_strand_id
1 'polypeptide(L)'
;MRDGKGENFGWPLMEGSVCYQSPDCEPERFIAPVAEYRHDGSHCSVTGGYVYRGQSYESLQGVYFYADYCSGVIWSLVPEADGSWRSDELLDTNLLISSFGEDEAGELYVLDYAKGAIYRLQTTP
;
A
#
# COMPACT_ATOMS: atom_id res chain seq x y z
N MET A 1 3.66 -20.76 -6.29
CA MET A 1 4.10 -19.66 -5.40
C MET A 1 5.58 -19.46 -5.67
N ARG A 2 6.00 -18.29 -6.15
CA ARG A 2 7.44 -17.98 -6.23
C ARG A 2 7.87 -17.54 -4.84
N ASP A 3 8.84 -18.25 -4.27
CA ASP A 3 9.47 -17.90 -2.98
C ASP A 3 10.24 -16.58 -3.15
N GLY A 4 9.64 -15.47 -2.76
CA GLY A 4 10.18 -14.10 -2.87
C GLY A 4 11.39 -13.81 -1.96
N LYS A 5 12.27 -14.77 -1.73
CA LYS A 5 13.49 -14.57 -0.94
C LYS A 5 14.67 -14.31 -1.88
N GLY A 6 15.08 -13.05 -1.96
CA GLY A 6 16.28 -12.63 -2.71
C GLY A 6 16.03 -12.17 -4.15
N GLU A 7 14.81 -11.77 -4.49
CA GLU A 7 14.52 -11.17 -5.80
C GLU A 7 15.17 -9.78 -5.94
N ASN A 8 15.54 -9.43 -7.17
CA ASN A 8 16.19 -8.16 -7.47
C ASN A 8 15.16 -7.16 -8.05
N PHE A 9 14.84 -6.14 -7.27
CA PHE A 9 13.91 -5.06 -7.64
C PHE A 9 14.61 -3.89 -8.35
N GLY A 10 15.90 -4.03 -8.67
CA GLY A 10 16.62 -3.10 -9.54
C GLY A 10 17.24 -1.89 -8.86
N TRP A 11 17.32 -1.84 -7.52
CA TRP A 11 18.08 -0.78 -6.85
C TRP A 11 19.58 -0.81 -7.20
N PRO A 12 20.24 0.32 -7.51
CA PRO A 12 19.71 1.70 -7.51
C PRO A 12 19.22 2.20 -8.89
N LEU A 13 19.08 1.32 -9.88
CA LEU A 13 18.75 1.67 -11.27
C LEU A 13 17.25 1.90 -11.52
N MET A 14 16.39 1.39 -10.65
CA MET A 14 14.92 1.46 -10.78
C MET A 14 14.29 2.31 -9.67
N GLU A 15 13.25 3.07 -10.01
CA GLU A 15 12.28 3.67 -9.10
C GLU A 15 10.90 3.14 -9.49
N GLY A 16 10.39 2.16 -8.73
CA GLY A 16 9.21 1.39 -9.17
C GLY A 16 9.51 0.58 -10.43
N SER A 17 8.67 0.72 -11.46
CA SER A 17 8.81 0.07 -12.77
C SER A 17 9.60 0.90 -13.79
N VAL A 18 10.07 2.09 -13.41
CA VAL A 18 10.80 3.00 -14.30
C VAL A 18 12.28 3.10 -13.97
N CYS A 19 13.10 3.37 -14.99
CA CYS A 19 14.52 3.61 -14.81
C CYS A 19 14.78 4.94 -14.11
N TYR A 20 15.61 4.91 -13.06
CA TYR A 20 16.04 6.08 -12.31
C TYR A 20 17.41 6.55 -12.78
N GLN A 21 17.44 7.68 -13.51
CA GLN A 21 18.66 8.42 -13.88
C GLN A 21 19.80 7.57 -14.51
N SER A 22 19.46 6.43 -15.12
CA SER A 22 20.43 5.50 -15.69
C SER A 22 20.09 5.24 -17.16
N PRO A 23 20.96 5.66 -18.11
CA PRO A 23 20.75 5.39 -19.53
C PRO A 23 20.95 3.91 -19.90
N ASP A 24 21.67 3.14 -19.07
CA ASP A 24 21.94 1.71 -19.28
C ASP A 24 20.99 0.80 -18.46
N CYS A 25 19.85 1.35 -18.03
CA CYS A 25 18.86 0.57 -17.28
C CYS A 25 18.05 -0.33 -18.23
N GLU A 26 17.97 -1.61 -17.86
CA GLU A 26 17.21 -2.66 -18.56
C GLU A 26 16.12 -3.18 -17.61
N PRO A 27 14.92 -2.54 -17.54
CA PRO A 27 13.86 -2.87 -16.58
C PRO A 27 13.47 -4.35 -16.54
N GLU A 28 13.51 -5.02 -17.68
CA GLU A 28 13.07 -6.41 -17.86
C GLU A 28 13.95 -7.41 -17.09
N ARG A 29 15.11 -6.98 -16.61
CA ARG A 29 16.01 -7.79 -15.76
C ARG A 29 15.63 -7.77 -14.29
N PHE A 30 14.67 -6.95 -13.91
CA PHE A 30 14.24 -6.77 -12.52
C PHE A 30 12.79 -7.20 -12.33
N ILE A 31 12.44 -7.46 -11.08
CA ILE A 31 11.07 -7.74 -10.70
C ILE A 31 10.35 -6.41 -10.50
N ALA A 32 9.31 -6.16 -11.31
CA ALA A 32 8.45 -5.00 -11.16
C ALA A 32 7.65 -5.09 -9.85
N PRO A 33 7.38 -3.94 -9.19
CA PRO A 33 6.47 -3.93 -8.05
C PRO A 33 5.06 -4.35 -8.47
N VAL A 34 4.32 -4.96 -7.55
CA VAL A 34 2.91 -5.35 -7.78
C VAL A 34 1.94 -4.16 -7.72
N ALA A 35 2.38 -3.05 -7.13
CA ALA A 35 1.66 -1.78 -7.10
C ALA A 35 2.67 -0.64 -6.99
N GLU A 36 2.39 0.45 -7.69
CA GLU A 36 3.17 1.68 -7.63
C GLU A 36 2.25 2.87 -7.92
N TYR A 37 2.67 4.05 -7.49
CA TYR A 37 2.05 5.32 -7.87
C TYR A 37 3.12 6.39 -8.01
N ARG A 38 2.80 7.47 -8.73
CA ARG A 38 3.75 8.54 -8.99
C ARG A 38 3.97 9.39 -7.75
N HIS A 39 5.24 9.69 -7.46
CA HIS A 39 5.64 10.64 -6.43
C HIS A 39 5.49 12.08 -6.94
N ASP A 40 4.24 12.53 -7.11
CA ASP A 40 3.89 13.88 -7.55
C ASP A 40 2.63 14.42 -6.88
N GLY A 41 2.35 15.71 -7.11
CA GLY A 41 1.20 16.38 -6.50
C GLY A 41 1.28 16.40 -4.97
N SER A 42 0.29 15.80 -4.32
CA SER A 42 0.23 15.62 -2.86
C SER A 42 0.77 14.27 -2.38
N HIS A 43 1.17 13.37 -3.27
CA HIS A 43 1.72 12.06 -2.92
C HIS A 43 3.21 12.17 -2.61
N CYS A 44 3.64 11.72 -1.42
CA CYS A 44 4.99 11.93 -0.93
C CYS A 44 5.68 10.72 -0.28
N SER A 45 4.91 9.78 0.28
CA SER A 45 5.48 8.67 1.04
C SER A 45 4.42 7.62 1.34
N VAL A 46 4.69 6.38 0.93
CA VAL A 46 3.88 5.23 1.31
C VAL A 46 3.94 5.03 2.83
N THR A 47 2.79 4.86 3.46
CA THR A 47 2.63 4.34 4.82
C THR A 47 1.67 3.16 4.77
N GLY A 48 1.78 2.19 5.68
CA GLY A 48 0.95 0.99 5.59
C GLY A 48 1.68 -0.26 6.03
N GLY A 49 1.33 -1.37 5.40
CA GLY A 49 1.88 -2.68 5.74
C GLY A 49 0.90 -3.62 6.42
N TYR A 50 -0.41 -3.37 6.34
CA TYR A 50 -1.41 -4.06 7.15
C TYR A 50 -2.37 -4.88 6.29
N VAL A 51 -2.63 -6.11 6.71
CA VAL A 51 -3.63 -6.98 6.09
C VAL A 51 -4.78 -7.12 7.06
N TYR A 52 -6.01 -6.86 6.62
CA TYR A 52 -7.17 -6.96 7.48
C TYR A 52 -7.45 -8.43 7.87
N ARG A 53 -7.63 -8.66 9.18
CA ARG A 53 -7.85 -9.98 9.79
C ARG A 53 -9.09 -10.02 10.69
N GLY A 54 -9.79 -8.90 10.82
CA GLY A 54 -10.94 -8.73 11.70
C GLY A 54 -12.18 -9.48 11.27
N GLN A 55 -12.99 -9.94 12.23
CA GLN A 55 -14.19 -10.72 11.91
C GLN A 55 -15.41 -9.84 11.61
N SER A 56 -15.33 -8.52 11.83
CA SER A 56 -16.46 -7.62 11.63
C SER A 56 -16.81 -7.42 10.15
N TYR A 57 -15.82 -7.48 9.26
CA TYR A 57 -15.98 -7.22 7.82
C TYR A 57 -15.38 -8.36 6.99
N GLU A 58 -16.16 -9.41 6.76
CA GLU A 58 -15.71 -10.60 6.01
C GLU A 58 -15.19 -10.25 4.60
N SER A 59 -15.77 -9.23 3.95
CA SER A 59 -15.35 -8.76 2.63
C SER A 59 -13.94 -8.14 2.58
N LEU A 60 -13.38 -7.76 3.73
CA LEU A 60 -12.04 -7.19 3.83
C LEU A 60 -10.98 -8.25 4.18
N GLN A 61 -11.37 -9.49 4.45
CA GLN A 61 -10.44 -10.54 4.87
C GLN A 61 -9.33 -10.76 3.84
N GLY A 62 -8.07 -10.61 4.29
CA GLY A 62 -6.90 -10.77 3.45
C GLY A 62 -6.56 -9.59 2.54
N VAL A 63 -7.36 -8.51 2.55
CA VAL A 63 -7.06 -7.27 1.82
C VAL A 63 -5.88 -6.56 2.48
N TYR A 64 -4.88 -6.20 1.69
CA TYR A 64 -3.76 -5.37 2.14
C TYR A 64 -4.11 -3.89 2.00
N PHE A 65 -3.79 -3.10 3.02
CA PHE A 65 -4.02 -1.67 3.08
C PHE A 65 -2.71 -0.90 3.17
N TYR A 66 -2.65 0.16 2.38
CA TYR A 66 -1.60 1.15 2.42
C TYR A 66 -2.17 2.53 2.13
N ALA A 67 -1.41 3.55 2.45
CA ALA A 67 -1.79 4.94 2.36
C ALA A 67 -0.60 5.77 1.91
N ASP A 68 -0.87 7.04 1.65
CA ASP A 68 0.16 8.05 1.45
C ASP A 68 0.10 9.07 2.59
N TYR A 69 1.26 9.33 3.18
CA TYR A 69 1.38 10.17 4.36
C TYR A 69 0.89 11.61 4.12
N CYS A 70 1.19 12.19 2.95
CA CYS A 70 0.91 13.61 2.70
C CYS A 70 -0.51 13.85 2.18
N SER A 71 -0.97 13.02 1.25
CA SER A 71 -2.30 13.13 0.66
C SER A 71 -3.40 12.57 1.55
N GLY A 72 -3.09 11.58 2.40
CA GLY A 72 -4.08 10.90 3.23
C GLY A 72 -4.97 9.92 2.45
N VAL A 73 -4.63 9.63 1.19
CA VAL A 73 -5.32 8.61 0.39
C VAL A 73 -4.99 7.23 0.92
N ILE A 74 -6.00 6.35 0.99
CA ILE A 74 -5.89 4.94 1.39
C ILE A 74 -6.30 4.06 0.22
N TRP A 75 -5.46 3.08 -0.09
CA TRP A 75 -5.69 2.07 -1.10
C TRP A 75 -5.85 0.68 -0.48
N SER A 76 -6.56 -0.17 -1.21
CA SER A 76 -6.52 -1.62 -1.05
C SER A 76 -5.62 -2.25 -2.10
N LEU A 77 -5.05 -3.40 -1.79
CA LEU A 77 -4.31 -4.25 -2.70
C LEU A 77 -4.77 -5.70 -2.54
N VAL A 78 -5.29 -6.29 -3.61
CA VAL A 78 -5.89 -7.62 -3.61
C VAL A 78 -5.27 -8.47 -4.73
N PRO A 79 -4.87 -9.72 -4.44
CA PRO A 79 -4.41 -10.63 -5.50
C PRO A 79 -5.59 -11.13 -6.32
N GLU A 80 -5.43 -11.17 -7.64
CA GLU A 80 -6.43 -11.66 -8.59
C GLU A 80 -6.14 -13.13 -8.99
N ALA A 81 -7.15 -13.80 -9.55
CA ALA A 81 -7.06 -15.22 -9.89
C ALA A 81 -6.03 -15.54 -10.98
N ASP A 82 -5.68 -14.56 -11.83
CA ASP A 82 -4.68 -14.69 -12.89
C ASP A 82 -3.24 -14.43 -12.40
N GLY A 83 -3.06 -14.15 -11.10
CA GLY A 83 -1.77 -13.84 -10.49
C GLY A 83 -1.37 -12.36 -10.58
N SER A 84 -2.20 -11.50 -11.18
CA SER A 84 -2.03 -10.06 -11.09
C SER A 84 -2.51 -9.53 -9.72
N TRP A 85 -2.27 -8.25 -9.47
CA TRP A 85 -2.73 -7.55 -8.29
C TRP A 85 -3.57 -6.35 -8.71
N ARG A 86 -4.68 -6.15 -8.02
CA ARG A 86 -5.54 -4.98 -8.18
C ARG A 86 -5.34 -4.03 -7.02
N SER A 87 -5.01 -2.78 -7.34
CA SER A 87 -4.98 -1.70 -6.38
C SER A 87 -6.14 -0.74 -6.63
N ASP A 88 -6.99 -0.52 -5.62
CA ASP A 88 -8.10 0.42 -5.69
C ASP A 88 -7.96 1.49 -4.62
N GLU A 89 -8.14 2.74 -5.02
CA GLU A 89 -8.33 3.85 -4.08
C GLU A 89 -9.66 3.67 -3.35
N LEU A 90 -9.62 3.64 -2.01
CA LEU A 90 -10.80 3.43 -1.19
C LEU A 90 -11.28 4.71 -0.52
N LEU A 91 -10.35 5.52 -0.02
CA LEU A 91 -10.65 6.72 0.75
C LEU A 91 -9.67 7.82 0.36
N ASP A 92 -10.21 8.99 0.02
CA ASP A 92 -9.47 10.24 -0.08
C ASP A 92 -9.78 11.07 1.17
N THR A 93 -8.79 11.19 2.05
CA THR A 93 -8.96 11.86 3.35
C THR A 93 -8.09 13.12 3.42
N ASN A 94 -8.08 13.78 4.58
CA ASN A 94 -7.13 14.87 4.85
C ASN A 94 -6.27 14.55 6.08
N LEU A 95 -6.03 13.26 6.34
CA LEU A 95 -5.24 12.79 7.49
C LEU A 95 -3.76 12.70 7.11
N LEU A 96 -2.86 13.02 8.05
CA LEU A 96 -1.45 12.67 7.89
C LEU A 96 -1.22 11.26 8.42
N ILE A 97 -1.48 10.27 7.56
CA ILE A 97 -1.51 8.86 7.94
C ILE A 97 -0.09 8.35 8.16
N SER A 98 0.31 8.25 9.42
CA SER A 98 1.67 7.82 9.81
C SER A 98 1.82 6.31 9.96
N SER A 99 0.74 5.61 10.28
CA SER A 99 0.66 4.15 10.35
C SER A 99 -0.81 3.73 10.38
N PHE A 100 -1.02 2.41 10.32
CA PHE A 100 -2.23 1.78 10.82
C PHE A 100 -1.95 1.09 12.16
N GLY A 101 -2.97 0.52 12.76
CA GLY A 101 -2.90 -0.35 13.92
C GLY A 101 -3.97 -1.43 13.86
N GLU A 102 -3.80 -2.49 14.63
CA GLU A 102 -4.73 -3.62 14.71
C GLU A 102 -5.05 -3.86 16.19
N ASP A 103 -6.33 -4.14 16.51
CA ASP A 103 -6.72 -4.58 17.85
C ASP A 103 -6.61 -6.11 18.02
N GLU A 104 -6.96 -6.64 19.19
CA GLU A 104 -6.93 -8.10 19.46
C GLU A 104 -7.93 -8.90 18.60
N ALA A 105 -8.93 -8.24 18.04
CA ALA A 105 -9.93 -8.87 17.17
C ALA A 105 -9.53 -8.84 15.69
N GLY A 106 -8.43 -8.17 15.33
CA GLY A 106 -7.95 -8.02 13.96
C GLY A 106 -8.51 -6.83 13.20
N GLU A 107 -9.21 -5.93 13.90
CA GLU A 107 -9.84 -4.75 13.32
C GLU A 107 -8.81 -3.65 13.10
N LEU A 108 -8.87 -2.99 11.94
CA LEU A 108 -7.88 -1.98 11.57
C LEU A 108 -8.25 -0.56 12.00
N TYR A 109 -7.21 0.18 12.34
CA TYR A 109 -7.25 1.58 12.74
C TYR A 109 -6.23 2.40 11.96
N VAL A 110 -6.51 3.68 11.75
CA VAL A 110 -5.65 4.64 11.06
C VAL A 110 -5.14 5.67 12.07
N LEU A 111 -3.84 5.95 12.06
CA LEU A 111 -3.19 6.90 12.98
C LEU A 111 -2.92 8.23 12.25
N ASP A 112 -3.67 9.26 12.62
CA ASP A 112 -3.47 10.62 12.13
C ASP A 112 -2.44 11.36 12.98
N TYR A 113 -1.27 11.59 12.39
CA TYR A 113 -0.16 12.29 13.03
C TYR A 113 -0.48 13.76 13.29
N ALA A 114 -1.23 14.41 12.40
CA ALA A 114 -1.51 15.85 12.50
C ALA A 114 -2.34 16.18 13.74
N LYS A 115 -3.34 15.33 14.05
CA LYS A 115 -4.28 15.55 15.16
C LYS A 115 -3.99 14.70 16.38
N GLY A 116 -3.07 13.73 16.30
CA GLY A 116 -2.82 12.76 17.35
C GLY A 116 -4.05 11.88 17.62
N ALA A 117 -4.77 11.51 16.56
CA ALA A 117 -6.04 10.79 16.64
C ALA A 117 -5.93 9.39 16.03
N ILE A 118 -6.76 8.48 16.52
CA ILE A 118 -6.89 7.11 16.02
C ILE A 118 -8.33 6.92 15.53
N TYR A 119 -8.48 6.49 14.27
CA TYR A 119 -9.77 6.25 13.64
C TYR A 119 -9.93 4.76 13.34
N ARG A 120 -11.11 4.18 13.59
CA ARG A 120 -11.40 2.81 13.18
C ARG A 120 -11.81 2.77 11.71
N LEU A 121 -11.25 1.84 10.94
CA LEU A 121 -11.67 1.55 9.58
C LEU A 121 -12.95 0.70 9.61
N GLN A 122 -13.94 1.08 8.81
CA GLN A 122 -15.22 0.38 8.71
C GLN A 122 -15.75 0.43 7.27
N THR A 123 -16.51 -0.59 6.88
CA THR A 123 -17.28 -0.54 5.63
C THR A 123 -18.50 0.37 5.81
N THR A 124 -18.95 0.99 4.71
CA THR A 124 -20.28 1.60 4.69
C THR A 124 -21.37 0.53 4.84
N PRO A 125 -22.51 0.84 5.51
CA PRO A 125 -23.66 -0.05 5.56
C PRO A 125 -24.22 -0.44 4.19
#